data_AF-A0A6V7K4Z1-F1
#
_entry.id   AF-A0A6V7K4Z1-F1
#
_cell.length_a   1.000
_cell.length_b   1.000
_cell.length_c   1.000
_cell.angle_alpha   90.00
_cell.angle_beta   90.00
_cell.angle_gamma   90.00
#
_symmetry.space_group_name_H-M   'P 1'
#
loop_
_entity.id
_entity.type
_entity.pdbx_description
1 polymer ?
#
loop_
_entity_poly.entity_id
_entity_poly.type
_entity_poly.pdbx_seq_one_letter_code
_entity_poly.pdbx_strand_id
1 'polypeptide(L)' 'SISPGLTKTEIHTVHNHPAGTQEEPIILSEDVAAAVVYVLGTPQRVEVTELTLLPHNERAL' A
#
# COMPACT_ATOMS: atom_id res chain seq x y z
N SER A 1 8.34 5.31 -7.92
CA SER A 1 6.87 5.25 -7.75
C SER A 1 6.54 4.25 -6.66
N ILE A 2 5.45 4.48 -5.91
CA ILE A 2 4.95 3.57 -4.88
C ILE A 2 3.53 3.18 -5.29
N SER A 3 3.30 1.90 -5.53
CA SER A 3 2.03 1.36 -6.03
C SER A 3 1.39 0.44 -5.00
N PRO A 4 0.62 0.98 -4.05
CA PRO A 4 -0.08 0.16 -3.07
C PRO A 4 -1.35 -0.48 -3.67
N GLY A 5 -1.63 -1.72 -3.27
CA GLY A 5 -2.92 -2.38 -3.46
C GLY A 5 -3.99 -1.81 -2.53
N LEU A 6 -5.04 -2.58 -2.24
CA LEU A 6 -6.12 -2.10 -1.37
C LEU A 6 -5.57 -1.65 -0.01
N THR A 7 -5.64 -0.34 0.24
CA THR A 7 -5.09 0.29 1.45
C THR A 7 -6.21 0.88 2.29
N LYS A 8 -6.21 0.59 3.59
CA LYS A 8 -7.20 1.11 4.53
C LYS A 8 -6.97 2.60 4.78
N THR A 9 -7.80 3.42 4.14
CA THR A 9 -7.83 4.88 4.29
C THR A 9 -9.27 5.40 4.26
N GLU A 10 -9.44 6.68 4.54
CA GLU A 10 -10.72 7.38 4.50
C GLU A 10 -11.23 7.61 3.06
N ILE A 11 -10.42 7.38 2.02
CA ILE A 11 -10.88 7.47 0.61
C ILE A 11 -12.08 6.57 0.36
N HIS A 12 -12.09 5.40 1.00
CA HIS A 12 -13.14 4.40 0.89
C HIS A 12 -14.48 4.85 1.47
N THR A 13 -14.45 5.55 2.61
CA THR A 13 -15.68 6.05 3.26
C THR A 13 -16.29 7.20 2.47
N VAL A 14 -15.46 8.08 1.88
CA VAL A 14 -15.90 9.17 0.99
C VAL A 14 -16.63 8.63 -0.25
N HIS A 15 -16.34 7.40 -0.68
CA HIS A 15 -16.94 6.78 -1.85
C HIS A 15 -18.04 5.75 -1.52
N ASN A 16 -18.60 5.75 -0.30
CA ASN A 16 -19.62 4.78 0.15
C ASN A 16 -19.21 3.31 -0.03
N HIS A 17 -17.91 3.03 -0.04
CA HIS A 17 -17.36 1.69 -0.14
C HIS A 17 -16.53 1.44 1.13
N PRO A 18 -17.13 1.00 2.25
CA PRO A 18 -16.40 0.83 3.50
C PRO A 18 -15.43 -0.36 3.37
N ALA A 19 -14.20 -0.07 2.94
CA ALA A 19 -13.11 -1.05 2.85
C ALA A 19 -12.78 -1.63 4.22
N GLY A 20 -12.45 -2.92 4.26
CA GLY A 20 -12.10 -3.64 5.49
C GLY A 20 -13.31 -4.06 6.35
N THR A 21 -14.49 -4.20 5.74
CA THR A 21 -15.71 -4.70 6.42
C THR A 21 -15.98 -6.19 6.21
N GLN A 22 -15.26 -6.85 5.28
CA GLN A 22 -15.22 -8.31 5.11
C GLN A 22 -13.78 -8.75 4.82
N GLU A 23 -13.54 -10.06 4.73
CA GLU A 23 -12.25 -10.80 4.63
C GLU A 23 -11.27 -10.39 3.50
N GLU A 24 -11.40 -9.18 2.97
CA GLU A 24 -10.51 -8.60 1.97
C GLU A 24 -9.10 -8.43 2.54
N PRO A 25 -8.09 -9.02 1.88
CA PRO A 25 -6.70 -8.69 2.12
C PRO A 25 -6.52 -7.19 1.93
N ILE A 26 -6.08 -6.49 2.98
CA ILE A 26 -5.92 -5.04 3.00
C ILE A 26 -4.62 -4.67 3.72
N ILE A 27 -3.88 -3.70 3.19
CA ILE A 27 -2.73 -3.11 3.88
C ILE A 27 -3.13 -1.84 4.61
N LEU A 28 -2.37 -1.48 5.64
CA LEU A 28 -2.61 -0.26 6.41
C LEU A 28 -1.87 0.93 5.78
N SER A 29 -2.31 2.15 6.09
CA SER A 29 -1.63 3.37 5.62
C SER A 29 -0.22 3.48 6.21
N GLU A 30 -0.01 2.95 7.41
CA GLU A 30 1.30 2.85 8.07
C GLU A 30 2.28 1.95 7.30
N ASP A 31 1.80 0.90 6.64
CA ASP A 31 2.65 0.03 5.81
C ASP A 31 3.18 0.78 4.59
N VAL A 32 2.34 1.61 3.96
CA VAL A 32 2.74 2.48 2.85
C VAL A 32 3.73 3.54 3.31
N ALA A 33 3.51 4.16 4.48
CA ALA A 33 4.44 5.13 5.05
C ALA A 33 5.81 4.49 5.35
N ALA A 34 5.84 3.28 5.90
CA ALA A 34 7.07 2.53 6.12
C ALA A 34 7.81 2.22 4.81
N ALA A 35 7.08 1.87 3.75
CA ALA A 35 7.66 1.64 2.42
C ALA A 35 8.31 2.90 1.83
N VAL A 36 7.68 4.07 2.01
CA VAL A 36 8.27 5.36 1.61
C VAL A 36 9.58 5.60 2.37
N VAL A 37 9.58 5.43 3.69
CA VAL A 37 10.79 5.59 4.51
C VAL A 37 11.89 4.60 4.09
N TYR A 38 11.52 3.36 3.79
CA TYR A 38 12.44 2.34 3.30
C TYR A 38 13.12 2.77 1.98
N VAL A 39 12.34 3.25 1.01
CA VAL A 39 12.87 3.74 -0.27
C VAL A 39 13.77 4.96 -0.07
N LEU A 40 13.35 5.93 0.74
CA LEU A 40 14.14 7.13 1.03
C LEU A 40 15.42 6.82 1.84
N GLY A 41 15.45 5.71 2.57
CA GLY A 41 16.63 5.24 3.31
C GLY A 41 17.70 4.60 2.42
N THR A 42 17.44 4.41 1.13
CA THR A 42 18.44 3.85 0.20
C THR A 42 19.59 4.84 -0.07
N PRO A 43 20.82 4.36 -0.34
CA PRO A 43 21.93 5.25 -0.68
C PRO A 43 21.63 6.10 -1.92
N GLN A 44 22.11 7.36 -1.97
CA GLN A 44 21.84 8.28 -3.09
C GLN A 44 22.19 7.77 -4.50
N ARG A 45 23.09 6.79 -4.62
CA ARG A 45 23.44 6.16 -5.90
C ARG A 45 22.45 5.08 -6.35
N VAL A 46 21.44 4.78 -5.53
CA VAL A 46 20.42 3.77 -5.78
C VAL A 46 19.12 4.50 -6.09
N GLU A 47 18.50 4.10 -7.20
CA GLU A 47 17.18 4.57 -7.57
C GLU A 47 16.20 3.40 -7.49
N VAL A 48 15.15 3.56 -6.68
CA VAL A 48 14.02 2.64 -6.67
C VAL A 48 12.94 3.21 -7.59
N THR A 49 12.88 2.67 -8.81
CA THR A 49 11.96 3.17 -9.85
C THR A 49 10.50 2.85 -9.53
N GLU A 50 10.22 1.67 -8.98
CA GLU A 50 8.88 1.18 -8.64
C GLU A 50 8.92 0.26 -7.41
N LEU A 51 7.92 0.38 -6.52
CA LEU A 51 7.69 -0.56 -5.42
C LEU A 51 6.19 -0.82 -5.30
N THR A 52 5.78 -2.06 -5.52
CA THR A 52 4.39 -2.51 -5.37
C THR A 52 4.17 -3.15 -4.00
N LEU A 53 3.12 -2.74 -3.29
CA LEU A 53 2.73 -3.31 -1.99
C LEU A 53 1.42 -4.05 -2.14
N LEU A 54 1.40 -5.35 -1.85
CA LEU A 54 0.19 -6.17 -1.94
C LEU A 54 -0.10 -6.82 -0.58
N PRO A 55 -1.33 -6.77 -0.06
CA PRO A 55 -1.70 -7.56 1.09
C PRO A 55 -1.48 -9.06 0.88
N HIS A 56 -1.05 -9.74 1.94
CA HIS A 56 -0.90 -11.19 1.89
C HIS A 56 -2.26 -11.86 1.61
N ASN A 57 -2.27 -12.83 0.69
CA ASN A 57 -3.44 -13.55 0.19
C ASN A 57 -4.36 -12.76 -0.77
N GLU A 58 -3.94 -11.59 -1.25
CA GLU A 58 -4.55 -11.00 -2.44
C GLU A 58 -4.35 -11.96 -3.62
N ARG A 59 -5.44 -12.35 -4.30
CA ARG A 59 -5.34 -13.15 -5.52
C ARG A 59 -4.70 -12.28 -6.59
N ALA A 60 -3.43 -12.52 -6.89
CA ALA A 60 -2.81 -11.99 -8.10
C ALA A 60 -3.63 -12.48 -9.30
N LEU A 61 -4.18 -11.52 -10.06
CA LEU A 61 -4.82 -11.79 -11.35
C LEU A 61 -3.80 -12.29 -12.38
#